data_AF-A0A954W1Z0-F1
#
_entry.id   AF-A0A954W1Z0-F1
#
_cell.length_a   1.000
_cell.length_b   1.000
_cell.length_c   1.000
_cell.angle_alpha   90.00
_cell.angle_beta   90.00
_cell.angle_gamma   90.00
#
_symmetry.space_group_name_H-M   'P 1'
#
loop_
_entity.id
_entity.type
_entity.pdbx_description
1 polymer ?
#
loop_
_entity_poly.entity_id
_entity_poly.type
_entity_poly.pdbx_seq_one_letter_code
_entity_poly.pdbx_strand_id
1 'polypeptide(L)'
;MWLQLINRFRTDPQGELDRLTSQPEVMSALDFFGVNSAVLQAQFQALQPAPPLAWSTQLHDSATYYSHLVIERDQQSHTLDRWNILERIQQFGYDFTRGGTVAENLFAYSTSAEYGHAAFVIDWGFTPTGIQQPPGHRQSLISPEYREIGVASVFDSDTTNDVGPHVITQHFATDFADGPFLTGVAFRDVDENAFYSPGEGISEFQVDVLDSNGRTVATTEGFASGGYSLDVGHLTEDDYRIRMYSPSLIPFETTVRLSETDNVLLDFLNPTPSIDALTVAILEPNPAEWFDLDQDNKVDSNDRTYLIVNILQTYFGDSNLDGEFNTSDLITVFQASEYEDSVPGNSTWESGDWNGDFDFDTRDLVFVFQEGGYEAGPRIAANSVPEPHSAIHTFVLCGIVIRLATKKRSRQGTVSNVDFR
;
A
#
# COMPACT_ATOMS: atom_id res chain seq x y z
N MET A 1 5.25 5.14 6.39
CA MET A 1 4.78 6.54 6.35
C MET A 1 5.45 7.37 5.26
N TRP A 2 6.73 7.78 5.37
CA TRP A 2 7.39 8.64 4.37
C TRP A 2 7.23 8.18 2.90
N LEU A 3 7.56 6.92 2.61
CA LEU A 3 7.42 6.37 1.26
C LEU A 3 5.96 6.44 0.75
N GLN A 4 4.99 6.21 1.65
CA GLN A 4 3.57 6.22 1.32
C GLN A 4 3.07 7.65 1.01
N LEU A 5 3.50 8.65 1.79
CA LEU A 5 3.22 10.07 1.49
C LEU A 5 3.80 10.48 0.13
N ILE A 6 5.04 10.08 -0.14
CA ILE A 6 5.74 10.38 -1.40
C ILE A 6 5.05 9.68 -2.59
N ASN A 7 4.71 8.40 -2.46
CA ASN A 7 4.03 7.67 -3.53
C ASN A 7 2.61 8.18 -3.77
N ARG A 8 1.87 8.59 -2.74
CA ARG A 8 0.56 9.26 -2.90
C ARG A 8 0.68 10.59 -3.65
N PHE A 9 1.69 11.40 -3.33
CA PHE A 9 2.00 12.61 -4.10
C PHE A 9 2.36 12.29 -5.56
N ARG A 10 3.16 11.25 -5.80
CA ARG A 10 3.59 10.88 -7.15
C ARG A 10 2.43 10.37 -8.01
N THR A 11 1.50 9.60 -7.45
CA THR A 11 0.36 9.04 -8.19
C THR A 11 -0.78 10.05 -8.36
N ASP A 12 -1.01 10.94 -7.38
CA ASP A 12 -2.03 11.99 -7.43
C ASP A 12 -1.50 13.35 -6.94
N PRO A 13 -0.64 14.02 -7.73
CA PRO A 13 -0.03 15.27 -7.31
C PRO A 13 -1.06 16.40 -7.14
N GLN A 14 -2.17 16.38 -7.88
CA GLN A 14 -3.22 17.39 -7.72
C GLN A 14 -4.02 17.19 -6.43
N GLY A 15 -4.46 15.96 -6.14
CA GLY A 15 -5.18 15.66 -4.91
C GLY A 15 -4.31 15.81 -3.66
N GLU A 16 -2.99 15.64 -3.77
CA GLU A 16 -2.09 15.87 -2.63
C GLU A 16 -2.12 17.32 -2.16
N LEU A 17 -2.27 18.32 -3.05
CA LEU A 17 -2.33 19.72 -2.63
C LEU A 17 -3.47 19.99 -1.64
N ASP A 18 -4.64 19.41 -1.89
CA ASP A 18 -5.81 19.56 -1.02
C ASP A 18 -5.56 18.93 0.36
N ARG A 19 -4.90 17.77 0.40
CA ARG A 19 -4.52 17.06 1.64
C ARG A 19 -3.48 17.82 2.47
N LEU A 20 -2.53 18.48 1.79
CA LEU A 20 -1.52 19.28 2.47
C LEU A 20 -2.13 20.59 3.01
N THR A 21 -2.96 21.25 2.22
CA THR A 21 -3.57 22.54 2.61
C THR A 21 -4.72 22.42 3.61
N SER A 22 -5.18 21.20 3.93
CA SER A 22 -6.09 20.95 5.05
C SER A 22 -5.41 20.90 6.42
N GLN A 23 -4.07 20.82 6.47
CA GLN A 23 -3.30 20.69 7.71
C GLN A 23 -3.00 22.08 8.34
N PRO A 24 -3.38 22.35 9.60
CA PRO A 24 -3.17 23.65 10.23
C PRO A 24 -1.72 24.13 10.29
N GLU A 25 -0.78 23.22 10.54
CA GLU A 25 0.66 23.48 10.59
C GLU A 25 1.23 23.85 9.21
N VAL A 26 0.74 23.20 8.16
CA VAL A 26 1.09 23.54 6.77
C VAL A 26 0.55 24.92 6.43
N MET A 27 -0.71 25.21 6.73
CA MET A 27 -1.31 26.52 6.49
C MET A 27 -0.54 27.64 7.22
N SER A 28 -0.08 27.38 8.44
CA SER A 28 0.77 28.31 9.19
C SER A 28 2.11 28.58 8.48
N ALA A 29 2.73 27.56 7.88
CA ALA A 29 3.94 27.72 7.08
C ALA A 29 3.66 28.51 5.79
N LEU A 30 2.56 28.23 5.08
CA LEU A 30 2.17 28.96 3.87
C LEU A 30 2.00 30.46 4.14
N ASP A 31 1.34 30.82 5.25
CA ASP A 31 1.18 32.20 5.69
C ASP A 31 2.54 32.84 6.05
N PHE A 32 3.39 32.11 6.78
CA PHE A 32 4.71 32.59 7.20
C PHE A 32 5.63 32.91 6.01
N PHE A 33 5.67 32.04 5.00
CA PHE A 33 6.47 32.26 3.79
C PHE A 33 5.78 33.16 2.75
N GLY A 34 4.52 33.55 2.97
CA GLY A 34 3.75 34.37 2.04
C GLY A 34 3.51 33.65 0.70
N VAL A 35 3.19 32.36 0.76
CA VAL A 35 2.98 31.51 -0.42
C VAL A 35 1.81 32.04 -1.25
N ASN A 36 2.09 32.36 -2.51
CA ASN A 36 1.08 32.80 -3.45
C ASN A 36 0.24 31.60 -3.92
N SER A 37 -0.98 31.49 -3.39
CA SER A 37 -1.88 30.35 -3.67
C SER A 37 -2.22 30.18 -5.15
N ALA A 38 -2.36 31.26 -5.92
CA ALA A 38 -2.62 31.18 -7.36
C ALA A 38 -1.42 30.61 -8.13
N VAL A 39 -0.20 30.98 -7.74
CA VAL A 39 1.03 30.42 -8.31
C VAL A 39 1.18 28.95 -7.91
N LEU A 40 0.97 28.62 -6.64
CA LEU A 40 1.04 27.24 -6.14
C LEU A 40 0.06 26.34 -6.90
N GLN A 41 -1.21 26.75 -6.98
CA GLN A 41 -2.24 26.02 -7.70
C GLN A 41 -1.86 25.82 -9.17
N ALA A 42 -1.37 26.86 -9.85
CA ALA A 42 -0.96 26.76 -11.25
C ALA A 42 0.22 25.78 -11.44
N GLN A 43 1.19 25.77 -10.52
CA GLN A 43 2.30 24.81 -10.57
C GLN A 43 1.81 23.37 -10.36
N PHE A 44 0.91 23.13 -9.40
CA PHE A 44 0.37 21.80 -9.13
C PHE A 44 -0.52 21.28 -10.26
N GLN A 45 -1.33 22.14 -10.88
CA GLN A 45 -2.11 21.78 -12.06
C GLN A 45 -1.26 21.38 -13.27
N ALA A 46 0.02 21.79 -13.30
CA ALA A 46 0.96 21.42 -14.36
C ALA A 46 1.73 20.12 -14.08
N LEU A 47 1.68 19.59 -12.85
CA LEU A 47 2.36 18.34 -12.50
C LEU A 47 1.71 17.16 -13.23
N GLN A 48 2.53 16.20 -13.63
CA GLN A 48 2.06 14.92 -14.14
C GLN A 48 2.33 13.84 -13.10
N PRO A 49 1.44 12.84 -12.96
CA PRO A 49 1.74 11.67 -12.15
C PRO A 49 3.04 10.99 -12.58
N ALA A 50 3.74 10.41 -11.62
CA ALA A 50 4.95 9.63 -11.83
C ALA A 50 4.79 8.22 -11.21
N PRO A 51 5.50 7.20 -11.72
CA PRO A 51 5.49 5.86 -11.12
C PRO A 51 5.91 5.91 -9.64
N PRO A 52 5.38 5.01 -8.79
CA PRO A 52 5.79 4.92 -7.39
C PRO A 52 7.28 4.62 -7.26
N LEU A 53 7.88 5.03 -6.16
CA LEU A 53 9.24 4.64 -5.77
C LEU A 53 9.20 3.36 -4.94
N ALA A 54 10.17 2.48 -5.15
CA ALA A 54 10.43 1.31 -4.32
C ALA A 54 11.42 1.68 -3.20
N TRP A 55 11.37 0.93 -2.10
CA TRP A 55 12.28 1.15 -0.98
C TRP A 55 13.66 0.55 -1.26
N SER A 56 14.72 1.32 -1.00
CA SER A 56 16.11 0.82 -1.03
C SER A 56 16.79 1.00 0.31
N THR A 57 17.22 -0.12 0.90
CA THR A 57 17.94 -0.13 2.19
C THR A 57 19.29 0.59 2.07
N GLN A 58 20.01 0.44 0.95
CA GLN A 58 21.30 1.10 0.74
C GLN A 58 21.13 2.64 0.67
N LEU A 59 20.10 3.12 -0.02
CA LEU A 59 19.78 4.55 -0.04
C LEU A 59 19.36 5.04 1.36
N HIS A 60 18.61 4.23 2.11
CA HIS A 60 18.20 4.58 3.48
C HIS A 60 19.40 4.68 4.42
N ASP A 61 20.34 3.75 4.35
CA ASP A 61 21.56 3.76 5.16
C ASP A 61 22.40 5.00 4.85
N SER A 62 22.50 5.37 3.57
CA SER A 62 23.17 6.60 3.12
C SER A 62 22.48 7.87 3.62
N ALA A 63 21.16 7.93 3.53
CA ALA A 63 20.35 9.05 4.03
C ALA A 63 20.44 9.16 5.57
N THR A 64 20.51 8.04 6.27
CA THR A 64 20.64 7.98 7.74
C THR A 64 21.98 8.52 8.18
N TYR A 65 23.06 8.07 7.56
CA TYR A 65 24.40 8.63 7.77
C TYR A 65 24.41 10.15 7.57
N TYR A 66 23.82 10.62 6.47
CA TYR A 66 23.86 12.03 6.14
C TYR A 66 23.02 12.89 7.09
N SER A 67 21.86 12.37 7.54
CA SER A 67 21.03 13.04 8.54
C SER A 67 21.75 13.19 9.89
N HIS A 68 22.48 12.17 10.33
CA HIS A 68 23.34 12.29 11.51
C HIS A 68 24.46 13.31 11.33
N LEU A 69 25.05 13.41 10.13
CA LEU A 69 26.09 14.39 9.85
C LEU A 69 25.56 15.84 9.88
N VAL A 70 24.33 16.06 9.40
CA VAL A 70 23.65 17.36 9.49
C VAL A 70 23.43 17.77 10.95
N ILE A 71 23.05 16.83 11.81
CA ILE A 71 22.94 17.04 13.26
C ILE A 71 24.32 17.31 13.89
N GLU A 72 25.34 16.48 13.61
CA GLU A 72 26.70 16.65 14.17
C GLU A 72 27.31 18.01 13.82
N ARG A 73 27.04 18.50 12.61
CA ARG A 73 27.57 19.79 12.13
C ARG A 73 26.64 20.96 12.40
N ASP A 74 25.48 20.70 12.99
CA ASP A 74 24.43 21.67 13.27
C ASP A 74 24.15 22.59 12.08
N GLN A 75 24.01 21.97 10.89
CA GLN A 75 23.92 22.73 9.64
C GLN A 75 23.24 21.94 8.52
N GLN A 76 22.21 22.53 7.90
CA GLN A 76 21.67 22.03 6.63
C GLN A 76 22.62 22.37 5.45
N SER A 77 23.19 21.36 4.81
CA SER A 77 24.05 21.50 3.62
C SER A 77 24.14 20.18 2.85
N HIS A 78 24.35 20.24 1.53
CA HIS A 78 24.50 19.07 0.64
C HIS A 78 25.95 18.53 0.52
N THR A 79 26.92 19.18 1.19
CA THR A 79 28.36 18.88 0.99
C THR A 79 29.16 18.72 2.29
N LEU A 80 28.53 18.25 3.37
CA LEU A 80 29.18 18.18 4.69
C LEU A 80 30.28 17.11 4.80
N ASP A 81 30.15 16.04 4.02
CA ASP A 81 31.06 14.88 3.95
C ASP A 81 32.13 15.01 2.85
N ARG A 82 32.06 16.07 2.03
CA ARG A 82 32.93 16.34 0.87
C ARG A 82 32.78 15.35 -0.28
N TRP A 83 31.82 14.42 -0.20
CA TRP A 83 31.42 13.59 -1.32
C TRP A 83 30.35 14.32 -2.12
N ASN A 84 30.33 14.08 -3.44
CA ASN A 84 29.09 14.30 -4.16
C ASN A 84 28.10 13.18 -3.82
N ILE A 85 26.82 13.41 -4.14
CA ILE A 85 25.75 12.46 -3.79
C ILE A 85 26.00 11.04 -4.34
N LEU A 86 26.49 10.91 -5.57
CA LEU A 86 26.74 9.61 -6.19
C LEU A 86 27.82 8.86 -5.41
N GLU A 87 28.93 9.53 -5.09
CA GLU A 87 30.01 8.96 -4.28
C GLU A 87 29.51 8.53 -2.90
N ARG A 88 28.70 9.36 -2.25
CA ARG A 88 28.10 9.08 -0.94
C ARG A 88 27.22 7.83 -0.99
N ILE A 89 26.28 7.75 -1.93
CA ILE A 89 25.39 6.60 -2.08
C ILE A 89 26.17 5.31 -2.38
N GLN A 90 27.22 5.39 -3.21
CA GLN A 90 28.10 4.25 -3.50
C GLN A 90 28.87 3.73 -2.27
N GLN A 91 29.20 4.58 -1.29
CA GLN A 91 29.83 4.11 -0.05
C GLN A 91 28.92 3.17 0.76
N PHE A 92 27.61 3.25 0.54
CA PHE A 92 26.60 2.39 1.19
C PHE A 92 26.16 1.22 0.30
N GLY A 93 26.89 0.95 -0.78
CA GLY A 93 26.77 -0.27 -1.55
C GLY A 93 25.67 -0.28 -2.62
N TYR A 94 25.05 0.87 -2.91
CA TYR A 94 24.15 0.99 -4.06
C TYR A 94 24.97 0.95 -5.36
N ASP A 95 24.55 0.13 -6.32
CA ASP A 95 25.30 -0.11 -7.56
C ASP A 95 24.97 0.95 -8.63
N PHE A 96 26.00 1.37 -9.36
CA PHE A 96 25.87 2.19 -10.56
C PHE A 96 26.79 1.68 -11.68
N THR A 97 27.21 0.40 -11.63
CA THR A 97 28.13 -0.20 -12.61
C THR A 97 27.59 -0.15 -14.03
N ARG A 98 26.26 -0.12 -14.21
CA ARG A 98 25.60 0.03 -15.51
C ARG A 98 25.11 1.46 -15.80
N GLY A 99 25.51 2.41 -14.95
CA GLY A 99 25.05 3.79 -14.98
C GLY A 99 23.74 3.98 -14.21
N GLY A 100 23.38 5.23 -13.98
CA GLY A 100 22.17 5.58 -13.26
C GLY A 100 22.03 7.08 -13.06
N THR A 101 21.03 7.47 -12.29
CA THR A 101 20.78 8.86 -11.89
C THR A 101 20.47 8.93 -10.41
N VAL A 102 20.77 10.07 -9.78
CA VAL A 102 20.57 10.29 -8.34
C VAL A 102 20.08 11.71 -8.06
N ALA A 103 19.34 11.87 -6.97
CA ALA A 103 19.01 13.18 -6.38
C ALA A 103 18.92 13.10 -4.85
N GLU A 104 19.07 14.26 -4.20
CA GLU A 104 18.95 14.41 -2.76
C GLU A 104 17.99 15.55 -2.44
N ASN A 105 17.09 15.29 -1.51
CA ASN A 105 16.38 16.33 -0.79
C ASN A 105 16.82 16.32 0.68
N LEU A 106 16.91 17.51 1.29
CA LEU A 106 17.30 17.68 2.68
C LEU A 106 16.44 18.74 3.35
N PHE A 107 15.88 18.44 4.52
CA PHE A 107 15.16 19.40 5.34
C PHE A 107 15.43 19.14 6.82
N ALA A 108 16.08 20.09 7.47
CA ALA A 108 16.61 19.93 8.81
C ALA A 108 15.70 20.50 9.91
N TYR A 109 14.51 21.02 9.57
CA TYR A 109 13.67 21.81 10.48
C TYR A 109 12.25 21.25 10.60
N SER A 110 12.07 19.95 10.39
CA SER A 110 10.73 19.35 10.42
C SER A 110 10.28 19.00 11.83
N THR A 111 8.97 19.05 12.06
CA THR A 111 8.33 18.64 13.31
C THR A 111 7.59 17.31 13.21
N SER A 112 7.28 16.84 12.00
CA SER A 112 6.63 15.55 11.74
C SER A 112 6.94 15.04 10.33
N ALA A 113 6.47 13.84 9.98
CA ALA A 113 6.60 13.31 8.63
C ALA A 113 5.76 14.12 7.63
N GLU A 114 4.53 14.47 8.02
CA GLU A 114 3.55 15.19 7.21
C GLU A 114 4.00 16.63 6.94
N TYR A 115 4.46 17.34 7.97
CA TYR A 115 4.99 18.69 7.82
C TYR A 115 6.24 18.72 6.93
N GLY A 116 7.16 17.77 7.12
CA GLY A 116 8.37 17.68 6.30
C GLY A 116 8.06 17.30 4.85
N HIS A 117 7.11 16.39 4.63
CA HIS A 117 6.61 16.05 3.29
C HIS A 117 5.98 17.26 2.62
N ALA A 118 5.13 18.00 3.33
CA ALA A 118 4.57 19.26 2.84
C ALA A 118 5.67 20.27 2.48
N ALA A 119 6.72 20.37 3.29
CA ALA A 119 7.85 21.27 3.05
C ALA A 119 8.55 20.95 1.73
N PHE A 120 8.81 19.67 1.44
CA PHE A 120 9.43 19.26 0.17
C PHE A 120 8.47 19.39 -1.02
N VAL A 121 7.21 19.00 -0.85
CA VAL A 121 6.21 18.99 -1.92
C VAL A 121 5.81 20.40 -2.33
N ILE A 122 5.54 21.29 -1.37
CA ILE A 122 5.21 22.69 -1.68
C ILE A 122 6.50 23.49 -1.96
N ASP A 123 7.61 23.12 -1.33
CA ASP A 123 8.91 23.77 -1.47
C ASP A 123 8.83 25.27 -1.15
N TRP A 124 8.27 25.59 0.01
CA TRP A 124 8.13 26.97 0.47
C TRP A 124 9.48 27.58 0.84
N GLY A 125 9.61 28.90 0.72
CA GLY A 125 10.83 29.62 1.05
C GLY A 125 10.72 31.13 0.82
N PHE A 126 11.73 31.87 1.24
CA PHE A 126 11.75 33.34 1.15
C PHE A 126 12.01 33.85 -0.28
N THR A 127 11.00 33.72 -1.14
CA THR A 127 10.99 34.25 -2.53
C THR A 127 9.80 35.20 -2.74
N PRO A 128 9.72 35.95 -3.86
CA PRO A 128 8.58 36.82 -4.13
C PRO A 128 7.21 36.12 -4.17
N THR A 129 7.18 34.79 -4.37
CA THR A 129 5.95 33.99 -4.39
C THR A 129 5.82 33.07 -3.18
N GLY A 130 6.75 33.12 -2.23
CA GLY A 130 6.83 32.20 -1.08
C GLY A 130 7.22 30.75 -1.44
N ILE A 131 7.59 30.48 -2.69
CA ILE A 131 7.92 29.15 -3.22
C ILE A 131 9.33 29.21 -3.81
N GLN A 132 10.18 28.22 -3.54
CA GLN A 132 11.52 28.15 -4.12
C GLN A 132 11.49 28.17 -5.66
N GLN A 133 12.52 28.78 -6.25
CA GLN A 133 12.64 28.92 -7.70
C GLN A 133 14.04 28.49 -8.18
N PRO A 134 14.18 27.32 -8.85
CA PRO A 134 13.12 26.32 -9.05
C PRO A 134 12.69 25.66 -7.73
N PRO A 135 11.49 25.03 -7.66
CA PRO A 135 11.10 24.19 -6.53
C PRO A 135 11.81 22.83 -6.63
N GLY A 136 13.12 22.83 -6.37
CA GLY A 136 14.02 21.70 -6.61
C GLY A 136 13.61 20.42 -5.85
N HIS A 137 13.11 20.55 -4.62
CA HIS A 137 12.73 19.38 -3.83
C HIS A 137 11.52 18.65 -4.44
N ARG A 138 10.52 19.43 -4.86
CA ARG A 138 9.33 18.93 -5.56
C ARG A 138 9.70 18.31 -6.91
N GLN A 139 10.65 18.91 -7.63
CA GLN A 139 11.14 18.39 -8.91
C GLN A 139 11.78 17.01 -8.75
N SER A 140 12.60 16.79 -7.71
CA SER A 140 13.13 15.47 -7.38
C SER A 140 12.00 14.48 -7.06
N LEU A 141 11.05 14.89 -6.22
CA LEU A 141 9.94 14.03 -5.77
C LEU A 141 9.02 13.56 -6.89
N ILE A 142 8.76 14.38 -7.92
CA ILE A 142 7.86 14.04 -9.04
C ILE A 142 8.61 13.59 -10.30
N SER A 143 9.94 13.49 -10.24
CA SER A 143 10.72 13.05 -11.40
C SER A 143 10.43 11.57 -11.72
N PRO A 144 10.06 11.24 -12.97
CA PRO A 144 9.89 9.86 -13.40
C PRO A 144 11.23 9.14 -13.61
N GLU A 145 12.36 9.86 -13.51
CA GLU A 145 13.69 9.27 -13.71
C GLU A 145 14.15 8.38 -12.56
N TYR A 146 13.53 8.50 -11.37
CA TYR A 146 13.86 7.72 -10.18
C TYR A 146 12.89 6.56 -10.00
N ARG A 147 13.44 5.38 -9.66
CA ARG A 147 12.69 4.15 -9.35
C ARG A 147 12.76 3.79 -7.87
N GLU A 148 13.79 4.23 -7.17
CA GLU A 148 14.00 3.86 -5.79
C GLU A 148 14.24 5.09 -4.92
N ILE A 149 13.98 4.91 -3.63
CA ILE A 149 14.24 5.92 -2.61
C ILE A 149 14.66 5.27 -1.29
N GLY A 150 15.57 5.94 -0.61
CA GLY A 150 15.82 5.78 0.81
C GLY A 150 15.50 7.07 1.54
N VAL A 151 14.77 6.98 2.64
CA VAL A 151 14.42 8.14 3.47
C VAL A 151 14.90 7.91 4.89
N ALA A 152 15.58 8.90 5.46
CA ALA A 152 15.88 8.95 6.88
C ALA A 152 15.21 10.17 7.51
N SER A 153 14.66 9.99 8.70
CA SER A 153 14.06 11.06 9.51
C SER A 153 14.57 10.87 10.94
N VAL A 154 15.68 11.52 11.25
CA VAL A 154 16.38 11.35 12.53
C VAL A 154 15.89 12.41 13.51
N PHE A 155 15.43 11.98 14.69
CA PHE A 155 15.07 12.88 15.76
C PHE A 155 16.32 13.42 16.47
N ASP A 156 16.42 14.73 16.58
CA ASP A 156 17.42 15.42 17.38
C ASP A 156 16.81 15.85 18.71
N SER A 157 17.29 15.25 19.80
CA SER A 157 16.87 15.58 21.15
C SER A 157 17.57 16.82 21.71
N ASP A 158 18.65 17.29 21.08
CA ASP A 158 19.40 18.46 21.56
C ASP A 158 18.71 19.76 21.11
N THR A 159 17.93 20.33 22.02
CA THR A 159 17.22 21.61 21.78
C THR A 159 18.14 22.82 21.64
N THR A 160 19.46 22.66 21.76
CA THR A 160 20.44 23.74 21.57
C THR A 160 20.98 23.84 20.15
N ASN A 161 20.75 22.81 19.32
CA ASN A 161 21.07 22.84 17.90
C ASN A 161 20.14 23.80 17.15
N ASP A 162 20.68 24.44 16.11
CA ASP A 162 19.92 25.22 15.14
C ASP A 162 19.05 24.30 14.25
N VAL A 163 19.46 23.06 14.01
CA VAL A 163 18.67 22.02 13.31
C VAL A 163 17.78 21.21 14.27
N GLY A 164 16.83 20.46 13.71
CA GLY A 164 15.87 19.63 14.43
C GLY A 164 14.46 20.25 14.51
N PRO A 165 13.51 19.57 15.19
CA PRO A 165 13.68 18.31 15.90
C PRO A 165 13.74 17.07 15.00
N HIS A 166 13.29 17.13 13.75
CA HIS A 166 13.47 16.04 12.78
C HIS A 166 14.30 16.51 11.58
N VAL A 167 15.45 15.85 11.39
CA VAL A 167 16.33 16.05 10.24
C VAL A 167 16.06 14.95 9.22
N ILE A 168 15.64 15.37 8.03
CA ILE A 168 15.20 14.47 6.97
C ILE A 168 16.15 14.55 5.79
N THR A 169 16.63 13.39 5.34
CA THR A 169 17.34 13.22 4.08
C THR A 169 16.58 12.21 3.22
N GLN A 170 16.36 12.55 1.95
CA GLN A 170 15.82 11.63 0.94
C GLN A 170 16.87 11.44 -0.15
N HIS A 171 17.27 10.21 -0.41
CA HIS A 171 18.12 9.85 -1.54
C HIS A 171 17.29 9.08 -2.55
N PHE A 172 17.28 9.59 -3.78
CA PHE A 172 16.60 8.98 -4.92
C PHE A 172 17.64 8.37 -5.84
N ALA A 173 17.31 7.24 -6.44
CA ALA A 173 18.16 6.66 -7.46
C ALA A 173 17.37 5.87 -8.50
N THR A 174 18.05 5.62 -9.61
CA THR A 174 17.79 4.53 -10.54
C THR A 174 19.14 3.96 -10.90
N ASP A 175 19.34 2.67 -10.66
CA ASP A 175 20.34 1.86 -11.37
C ASP A 175 19.72 1.36 -12.67
N PHE A 176 20.50 1.37 -13.75
CA PHE A 176 20.07 0.84 -15.05
C PHE A 176 20.23 -0.69 -15.16
N ALA A 177 20.71 -1.35 -14.09
CA ALA A 177 20.84 -2.80 -14.03
C ALA A 177 19.57 -3.53 -13.57
N ASP A 178 18.75 -2.89 -12.76
CA ASP A 178 17.59 -3.47 -12.07
C ASP A 178 16.30 -2.66 -12.26
N GLY A 179 15.22 -3.24 -11.78
CA GLY A 179 13.89 -2.71 -11.91
C GLY A 179 13.31 -2.81 -13.33
N PRO A 180 12.03 -2.43 -13.51
CA PRO A 180 11.14 -1.84 -12.50
C PRO A 180 10.72 -2.80 -11.38
N PHE A 181 10.09 -2.23 -10.36
CA PHE A 181 9.71 -2.91 -9.12
C PHE A 181 8.20 -3.00 -8.95
N LEU A 182 7.73 -4.13 -8.42
CA LEU A 182 6.44 -4.21 -7.73
C LEU A 182 6.66 -3.84 -6.26
N THR A 183 5.94 -2.86 -5.75
CA THR A 183 6.10 -2.36 -4.38
C THR A 183 4.75 -1.99 -3.76
N GLY A 184 4.71 -1.89 -2.45
CA GLY A 184 3.53 -1.44 -1.71
C GLY A 184 3.63 -1.77 -0.24
N VAL A 185 2.49 -1.74 0.45
CA VAL A 185 2.34 -2.11 1.85
C VAL A 185 1.20 -3.09 2.06
N ALA A 186 1.35 -4.01 3.01
CA ALA A 186 0.27 -4.77 3.62
C ALA A 186 -0.06 -4.15 4.99
N PHE A 187 -1.30 -3.74 5.20
CA PHE A 187 -1.71 -3.09 6.45
C PHE A 187 -3.20 -3.23 6.73
N ARG A 188 -3.55 -3.14 8.02
CA ARG A 188 -4.93 -2.98 8.46
C ARG A 188 -5.18 -1.51 8.76
N ASP A 189 -6.13 -0.93 8.06
CA ASP A 189 -6.56 0.47 8.21
C ASP A 189 -7.45 0.59 9.45
N VAL A 190 -6.81 0.80 10.60
CA VAL A 190 -7.47 0.81 11.92
C VAL A 190 -8.21 2.13 12.12
N ASP A 191 -7.71 3.21 11.53
CA ASP A 191 -8.31 4.55 11.63
C ASP A 191 -9.27 4.89 10.48
N GLU A 192 -9.55 3.93 9.59
CA GLU A 192 -10.48 3.99 8.46
C GLU A 192 -10.20 5.15 7.48
N ASN A 193 -8.93 5.50 7.30
CA ASN A 193 -8.51 6.60 6.44
C ASN A 193 -8.07 6.13 5.02
N ALA A 194 -8.07 4.81 4.79
CA ALA A 194 -7.63 4.11 3.58
C ALA A 194 -6.16 4.39 3.20
N PHE A 195 -5.30 4.61 4.19
CA PHE A 195 -3.91 4.98 4.01
C PHE A 195 -3.04 4.47 5.17
N TYR A 196 -1.88 3.93 4.84
CA TYR A 196 -0.96 3.38 5.83
C TYR A 196 -0.55 4.40 6.91
N SER A 197 -0.83 4.06 8.16
CA SER A 197 -0.33 4.72 9.37
C SER A 197 0.76 3.88 10.06
N PRO A 198 1.71 4.51 10.80
CA PRO A 198 2.73 3.75 11.51
C PRO A 198 2.07 2.90 12.60
N GLY A 199 2.34 1.60 12.60
CA GLY A 199 1.73 0.63 13.52
C GLY A 199 0.68 -0.27 12.88
N GLU A 200 0.19 0.06 11.68
CA GLU A 200 -0.83 -0.71 10.96
C GLU A 200 -0.26 -1.84 10.09
N GLY A 201 1.06 -1.82 9.87
CA GLY A 201 1.74 -2.74 8.97
C GLY A 201 1.70 -4.19 9.44
N ILE A 202 1.51 -5.09 8.49
CA ILE A 202 1.51 -6.53 8.74
C ILE A 202 2.90 -7.09 8.44
N SER A 203 3.49 -7.80 9.39
CA SER A 203 4.78 -8.48 9.20
C SER A 203 4.59 -9.92 8.70
N GLU A 204 5.70 -10.59 8.38
CA GLU A 204 5.74 -12.05 8.12
C GLU A 204 4.79 -12.50 7.00
N PHE A 205 4.86 -11.81 5.87
CA PHE A 205 4.15 -12.19 4.65
C PHE A 205 5.13 -12.31 3.47
N GLN A 206 4.70 -13.06 2.46
CA GLN A 206 5.39 -13.25 1.19
C GLN A 206 4.50 -12.73 0.07
N VAL A 207 5.12 -12.15 -0.95
CA VAL A 207 4.46 -11.72 -2.19
C VAL A 207 5.04 -12.51 -3.35
N ASP A 208 4.20 -13.31 -3.99
CA ASP A 208 4.53 -14.09 -5.18
C ASP A 208 3.93 -13.46 -6.43
N VAL A 209 4.70 -13.49 -7.52
CA VAL A 209 4.23 -13.20 -8.88
C VAL A 209 4.08 -14.52 -9.61
N LEU A 210 2.88 -14.82 -10.11
CA LEU A 210 2.55 -16.05 -10.81
C LEU A 210 2.25 -15.78 -12.29
N ASP A 211 2.78 -16.65 -13.16
CA ASP A 211 2.45 -16.66 -14.58
C ASP A 211 1.03 -17.18 -14.85
N SER A 212 0.60 -17.11 -16.11
CA SER A 212 -0.70 -17.62 -16.56
C SER A 212 -0.94 -19.11 -16.25
N ASN A 213 0.13 -19.90 -16.07
CA ASN A 213 0.07 -21.32 -15.72
C ASN A 213 0.10 -21.59 -14.21
N GLY A 214 0.23 -20.56 -13.37
CA GLY A 214 0.29 -20.71 -11.91
C GLY A 214 1.67 -21.03 -11.37
N ARG A 215 2.73 -20.77 -12.15
CA ARG A 215 4.11 -20.89 -11.67
C ARG A 215 4.56 -19.58 -11.08
N THR A 216 5.14 -19.63 -9.88
CA THR A 216 5.85 -18.49 -9.29
C THR A 216 7.07 -18.15 -10.15
N VAL A 217 7.12 -16.92 -10.65
CA VAL A 217 8.19 -16.37 -11.52
C VAL A 217 9.02 -15.29 -10.83
N ALA A 218 8.54 -14.75 -9.71
CA ALA A 218 9.27 -13.84 -8.82
C ALA A 218 8.65 -13.91 -7.42
N THR A 219 9.43 -13.61 -6.38
CA THR A 219 8.98 -13.64 -4.98
C THR A 219 9.76 -12.64 -4.14
N THR A 220 9.12 -12.05 -3.14
CA THR A 220 9.79 -11.27 -2.07
C THR A 220 9.13 -11.52 -0.71
N GLU A 221 9.86 -11.22 0.35
CA GLU A 221 9.33 -11.17 1.71
C GLU A 221 8.97 -9.73 2.07
N GLY A 222 7.89 -9.56 2.84
CA GLY A 222 7.51 -8.29 3.42
C GLY A 222 8.44 -7.86 4.56
N PHE A 223 8.66 -6.55 4.69
CA PHE A 223 9.33 -5.96 5.83
C PHE A 223 8.44 -6.00 7.07
N ALA A 224 9.04 -5.97 8.26
CA ALA A 224 8.31 -5.90 9.53
C ALA A 224 7.39 -4.66 9.66
N SER A 225 7.61 -3.63 8.85
CA SER A 225 6.77 -2.43 8.79
C SER A 225 5.52 -2.59 7.92
N GLY A 226 5.32 -3.72 7.24
CA GLY A 226 4.27 -3.92 6.24
C GLY A 226 4.68 -3.61 4.80
N GLY A 227 5.79 -2.91 4.58
CA GLY A 227 6.26 -2.60 3.22
C GLY A 227 6.81 -3.81 2.48
N TYR A 228 6.84 -3.77 1.16
CA TYR A 228 7.59 -4.73 0.35
C TYR A 228 8.11 -4.09 -0.95
N SER A 229 9.13 -4.69 -1.54
CA SER A 229 9.68 -4.32 -2.84
C SER A 229 10.22 -5.56 -3.53
N LEU A 230 9.90 -5.73 -4.80
CA LEU A 230 10.28 -6.87 -5.62
C LEU A 230 10.74 -6.38 -6.99
N ASP A 231 11.99 -6.65 -7.33
CA ASP A 231 12.48 -6.46 -8.70
C ASP A 231 11.77 -7.42 -9.65
N VAL A 232 11.11 -6.84 -10.66
CA VAL A 232 10.40 -7.55 -11.73
C VAL A 232 10.97 -7.22 -13.10
N GLY A 233 12.14 -6.59 -13.17
CA GLY A 233 12.76 -6.14 -14.42
C GLY A 233 13.12 -7.25 -15.41
N HIS A 234 13.17 -8.50 -14.96
CA HIS A 234 13.34 -9.67 -15.82
C HIS A 234 12.05 -10.20 -16.45
N LEU A 235 10.88 -9.66 -16.05
CA LEU A 235 9.57 -10.03 -16.58
C LEU A 235 9.16 -9.12 -17.74
N THR A 236 8.34 -9.65 -18.64
CA THR A 236 7.76 -8.88 -19.76
C THR A 236 6.51 -8.14 -19.33
N GLU A 237 6.14 -7.08 -20.04
CA GLU A 237 4.88 -6.36 -19.77
C GLU A 237 3.67 -7.28 -20.05
N ASP A 238 3.03 -7.77 -19.00
CA ASP A 238 1.83 -8.62 -19.07
C ASP A 238 1.03 -8.56 -17.77
N ASP A 239 -0.14 -9.20 -17.78
CA ASP A 239 -0.97 -9.40 -16.61
C ASP A 239 -0.48 -10.63 -15.83
N TYR A 240 -0.05 -10.42 -14.59
CA TYR A 240 0.40 -11.46 -13.67
C TYR A 240 -0.55 -11.59 -12.49
N ARG A 241 -0.73 -12.81 -11.98
CA ARG A 241 -1.42 -13.00 -10.71
C ARG A 241 -0.43 -12.72 -9.58
N ILE A 242 -0.81 -11.83 -8.68
CA ILE A 242 -0.06 -11.51 -7.47
C ILE A 242 -0.73 -12.19 -6.31
N ARG A 243 0.03 -12.99 -5.56
CA ARG A 243 -0.44 -13.66 -4.37
C ARG A 243 0.29 -13.13 -3.15
N MET A 244 -0.46 -12.66 -2.16
CA MET A 244 0.07 -12.45 -0.82
C MET A 244 -0.26 -13.65 0.06
N TYR A 245 0.74 -14.16 0.75
CA TYR A 245 0.61 -15.29 1.65
C TYR A 245 1.24 -14.97 3.00
N SER A 246 0.56 -15.33 4.08
CA SER A 246 1.10 -15.42 5.43
C SER A 246 0.39 -16.57 6.13
N PRO A 247 1.04 -17.34 7.02
CA PRO A 247 0.34 -18.34 7.83
C PRO A 247 -0.85 -17.77 8.62
N SER A 248 -0.77 -16.48 8.96
CA SER A 248 -1.78 -15.79 9.75
C SER A 248 -2.94 -15.21 8.94
N LEU A 249 -2.91 -15.32 7.62
CA LEU A 249 -3.87 -14.68 6.72
C LEU A 249 -4.47 -15.70 5.76
N ILE A 250 -5.70 -15.43 5.33
CA ILE A 250 -6.25 -16.08 4.15
C ILE A 250 -5.47 -15.59 2.94
N PRO A 251 -5.00 -16.50 2.05
CA PRO A 251 -4.26 -16.09 0.86
C PRO A 251 -5.05 -15.08 0.03
N PHE A 252 -4.41 -13.96 -0.26
CA PHE A 252 -4.98 -12.94 -1.14
C PHE A 252 -4.40 -13.12 -2.54
N GLU A 253 -5.26 -13.14 -3.56
CA GLU A 253 -4.83 -13.15 -4.96
C GLU A 253 -5.52 -12.04 -5.76
N THR A 254 -4.74 -11.34 -6.57
CA THR A 254 -5.26 -10.35 -7.53
C THR A 254 -4.47 -10.42 -8.84
N THR A 255 -4.95 -9.77 -9.89
CA THR A 255 -4.20 -9.65 -11.15
C THR A 255 -3.71 -8.22 -11.32
N VAL A 256 -2.41 -8.07 -11.59
CA VAL A 256 -1.77 -6.77 -11.81
C VAL A 256 -1.03 -6.82 -13.14
N ARG A 257 -1.17 -5.74 -13.92
CA ARG A 257 -0.36 -5.53 -15.12
C ARG A 257 1.02 -4.99 -14.71
N LEU A 258 2.06 -5.78 -14.91
CA LEU A 258 3.44 -5.34 -14.70
C LEU A 258 3.94 -4.57 -15.92
N SER A 259 4.80 -3.58 -15.71
CA SER A 259 5.44 -2.76 -16.75
C SER A 259 6.90 -3.16 -16.93
N GLU A 260 7.45 -2.98 -18.13
CA GLU A 260 8.90 -3.13 -18.40
C GLU A 260 9.71 -1.88 -18.02
N THR A 261 9.04 -0.76 -17.74
CA THR A 261 9.71 0.54 -17.57
C THR A 261 9.44 1.19 -16.23
N ASP A 262 8.21 1.04 -15.72
CA ASP A 262 7.68 1.77 -14.58
C ASP A 262 7.41 0.83 -13.42
N ASN A 263 7.69 1.29 -12.21
CA ASN A 263 7.28 0.57 -11.01
C ASN A 263 5.75 0.50 -10.92
N VAL A 264 5.26 -0.52 -10.23
CA VAL A 264 3.83 -0.73 -9.98
C VAL A 264 3.58 -0.75 -8.47
N LEU A 265 2.58 0.03 -8.03
CA LEU A 265 2.13 0.07 -6.64
C LEU A 265 0.99 -0.94 -6.46
N LEU A 266 1.09 -1.80 -5.46
CA LEU A 266 -0.01 -2.65 -5.00
C LEU A 266 0.01 -2.69 -3.48
N ASP A 267 -1.00 -2.08 -2.86
CA ASP A 267 -1.19 -2.17 -1.43
C ASP A 267 -2.20 -3.27 -1.10
N PHE A 268 -1.92 -4.07 -0.07
CA PHE A 268 -2.83 -5.05 0.51
C PHE A 268 -3.53 -4.41 1.71
N LEU A 269 -4.66 -3.77 1.43
CA LEU A 269 -5.51 -3.13 2.43
C LEU A 269 -6.42 -4.15 3.11
N ASN A 270 -6.39 -4.20 4.44
CA ASN A 270 -7.25 -5.04 5.27
C ASN A 270 -7.25 -6.53 4.85
N PRO A 271 -6.08 -7.18 4.72
CA PRO A 271 -6.06 -8.60 4.41
C PRO A 271 -6.68 -9.40 5.56
N THR A 272 -7.40 -10.45 5.19
CA THR A 272 -8.25 -11.18 6.12
C THR A 272 -7.44 -12.17 6.97
N PRO A 273 -7.52 -12.15 8.31
CA PRO A 273 -6.89 -13.18 9.14
C PRO A 273 -7.44 -14.57 8.82
N SER A 274 -6.60 -15.60 8.97
CA SER A 274 -7.09 -16.97 8.99
C SER A 274 -7.86 -17.24 10.29
N ILE A 275 -8.85 -18.14 10.22
CA ILE A 275 -9.65 -18.52 11.40
C ILE A 275 -8.74 -19.14 12.46
N ASP A 276 -7.74 -19.93 12.06
CA ASP A 276 -6.79 -20.56 12.97
C ASP A 276 -5.93 -19.53 13.71
N ALA A 277 -5.41 -18.52 12.99
CA ALA A 277 -4.59 -17.48 13.61
C ALA A 277 -5.38 -16.66 14.62
N LEU A 278 -6.64 -16.33 14.30
CA LEU A 278 -7.52 -15.65 15.25
C LEU A 278 -7.87 -16.55 16.44
N THR A 279 -8.07 -17.84 16.22
CA THR A 279 -8.33 -18.82 17.31
C THR A 279 -7.16 -18.89 18.29
N VAL A 280 -5.92 -18.89 17.78
CA VAL A 280 -4.70 -18.79 18.60
C VAL A 280 -4.63 -17.44 19.33
N ALA A 281 -4.87 -16.33 18.62
CA ALA A 281 -4.76 -14.98 19.19
C ALA A 281 -5.69 -14.78 20.40
N ILE A 282 -6.92 -15.30 20.35
CA ILE A 282 -7.90 -15.20 21.46
C ILE A 282 -7.34 -15.77 22.78
N LEU A 283 -6.41 -16.72 22.74
CA LEU A 283 -5.79 -17.30 23.93
C LEU A 283 -4.54 -16.54 24.41
N GLU A 284 -4.03 -15.59 23.64
CA GLU A 284 -2.82 -14.85 24.00
C GLU A 284 -3.10 -13.88 25.15
N PRO A 285 -2.14 -13.69 26.08
CA PRO A 285 -2.32 -12.71 27.16
C PRO A 285 -2.42 -11.26 26.67
N ASN A 286 -1.78 -10.95 25.54
CA ASN A 286 -1.77 -9.65 24.89
C ASN A 286 -1.84 -9.87 23.37
N PRO A 287 -3.03 -10.22 22.85
CA PRO A 287 -3.19 -10.44 21.42
C PRO A 287 -2.92 -9.14 20.66
N ALA A 288 -2.46 -9.26 19.43
CA ALA A 288 -2.27 -8.11 18.58
C ALA A 288 -3.63 -7.44 18.29
N GLU A 289 -3.69 -6.11 18.42
CA GLU A 289 -4.94 -5.33 18.29
C GLU A 289 -5.62 -5.53 16.92
N TRP A 290 -4.87 -5.92 15.89
CA TRP A 290 -5.43 -6.21 14.57
C TRP A 290 -6.27 -7.50 14.51
N PHE A 291 -6.41 -8.26 15.61
CA PHE A 291 -7.39 -9.35 15.70
C PHE A 291 -8.74 -8.92 16.29
N ASP A 292 -8.87 -7.68 16.76
CA ASP A 292 -10.16 -7.09 17.18
C ASP A 292 -10.91 -6.65 15.91
N LEU A 293 -11.74 -7.55 15.37
CA LEU A 293 -12.45 -7.40 14.11
C LEU A 293 -13.80 -6.71 14.27
N ASP A 294 -14.43 -6.83 15.45
CA ASP A 294 -15.71 -6.19 15.73
C ASP A 294 -15.60 -4.80 16.39
N GLN A 295 -14.37 -4.37 16.65
CA GLN A 295 -13.98 -3.05 17.19
C GLN A 295 -14.49 -2.79 18.62
N ASP A 296 -14.62 -3.84 19.44
CA ASP A 296 -15.08 -3.72 20.83
C ASP A 296 -13.94 -3.49 21.86
N ASN A 297 -12.69 -3.39 21.38
CA ASN A 297 -11.43 -3.32 22.15
C ASN A 297 -11.07 -4.61 22.89
N LYS A 298 -11.55 -5.76 22.43
CA LYS A 298 -11.14 -7.09 22.89
C LYS A 298 -10.86 -7.98 21.68
N VAL A 299 -10.01 -8.97 21.91
CA VAL A 299 -9.83 -10.09 20.97
C VAL A 299 -10.39 -11.31 21.66
N ASP A 300 -11.60 -11.71 21.27
CA ASP A 300 -12.35 -12.82 21.85
C ASP A 300 -13.19 -13.60 20.82
N SER A 301 -14.05 -14.51 21.30
CA SER A 301 -14.90 -15.35 20.44
C SER A 301 -15.87 -14.55 19.54
N ASN A 302 -16.18 -13.30 19.90
CA ASN A 302 -17.01 -12.42 19.07
C ASN A 302 -16.27 -12.03 17.79
N ASP A 303 -14.96 -11.79 17.84
CA ASP A 303 -14.14 -11.54 16.64
C ASP A 303 -14.12 -12.73 15.72
N ARG A 304 -14.00 -13.94 16.26
CA ARG A 304 -14.05 -15.18 15.47
C ARG A 304 -15.40 -15.34 14.78
N THR A 305 -16.47 -15.02 15.50
CA THR A 305 -17.83 -15.00 14.94
C THR A 305 -17.94 -13.94 13.84
N TYR A 306 -17.42 -12.73 14.07
CA TYR A 306 -17.43 -11.64 13.10
C TYR A 306 -16.64 -11.99 11.84
N LEU A 307 -15.46 -12.61 11.98
CA LEU A 307 -14.66 -13.11 10.86
C LEU A 307 -15.49 -14.06 9.99
N ILE A 308 -16.05 -15.10 10.59
CA ILE A 308 -16.76 -16.17 9.86
C ILE A 308 -18.06 -15.62 9.23
N VAL A 309 -18.82 -14.83 9.99
CA VAL A 309 -20.17 -14.41 9.60
C VAL A 309 -20.19 -13.16 8.74
N ASN A 310 -19.37 -12.17 9.06
CA ASN A 310 -19.43 -10.83 8.45
C ASN A 310 -18.36 -10.61 7.39
N ILE A 311 -17.15 -11.15 7.59
CA ILE A 311 -16.02 -10.94 6.67
C ILE A 311 -15.98 -12.05 5.61
N LEU A 312 -15.87 -13.31 6.04
CA LEU A 312 -15.85 -14.48 5.15
C LEU A 312 -17.23 -14.79 4.59
N GLN A 313 -18.27 -14.33 5.28
CA GLN A 313 -19.66 -14.54 4.91
C GLN A 313 -19.96 -16.02 4.66
N THR A 314 -19.44 -16.89 5.52
CA THR A 314 -19.67 -18.34 5.47
C THR A 314 -20.30 -18.86 6.76
N TYR A 315 -20.45 -20.17 6.92
CA TYR A 315 -20.98 -20.84 8.10
C TYR A 315 -19.86 -21.44 8.95
N PHE A 316 -20.13 -21.55 10.25
CA PHE A 316 -19.42 -22.56 11.05
C PHE A 316 -19.66 -23.94 10.45
N GLY A 317 -18.57 -24.68 10.22
CA GLY A 317 -18.60 -25.99 9.57
C GLY A 317 -18.09 -26.01 8.12
N ASP A 318 -17.97 -24.86 7.47
CA ASP A 318 -17.41 -24.74 6.10
C ASP A 318 -15.88 -24.87 6.14
N SER A 319 -15.37 -26.10 6.20
CA SER A 319 -13.94 -26.39 6.34
C SER A 319 -13.11 -26.06 5.09
N ASN A 320 -13.72 -26.00 3.90
CA ASN A 320 -13.00 -25.67 2.67
C ASN A 320 -13.17 -24.19 2.25
N LEU A 321 -13.95 -23.41 3.00
CA LEU A 321 -14.26 -22.00 2.78
C LEU A 321 -14.91 -21.73 1.41
N ASP A 322 -15.74 -22.65 0.91
CA ASP A 322 -16.46 -22.51 -0.36
C ASP A 322 -17.79 -21.73 -0.26
N GLY A 323 -18.16 -21.32 0.96
CA GLY A 323 -19.36 -20.54 1.27
C GLY A 323 -20.57 -21.40 1.66
N GLU A 324 -20.42 -22.72 1.70
CA GLU A 324 -21.44 -23.68 2.12
C GLU A 324 -20.92 -24.54 3.27
N PHE A 325 -21.80 -24.90 4.22
CA PHE A 325 -21.54 -26.03 5.11
C PHE A 325 -22.39 -27.20 4.65
N ASN A 326 -21.77 -28.20 4.03
CA ASN A 326 -22.47 -29.34 3.46
C ASN A 326 -21.66 -30.65 3.63
N THR A 327 -22.08 -31.70 2.93
CA THR A 327 -21.43 -33.01 3.01
C THR A 327 -19.97 -33.02 2.55
N SER A 328 -19.52 -32.12 1.66
CA SER A 328 -18.10 -32.04 1.26
C SER A 328 -17.21 -31.65 2.43
N ASP A 329 -17.66 -30.74 3.31
CA ASP A 329 -16.89 -30.32 4.48
C ASP A 329 -16.73 -31.46 5.48
N LEU A 330 -17.81 -32.20 5.72
CA LEU A 330 -17.76 -33.40 6.55
C LEU A 330 -16.76 -34.42 5.99
N ILE A 331 -16.73 -34.59 4.66
CA ILE A 331 -15.75 -35.48 4.02
C ILE A 331 -14.32 -34.95 4.22
N THR A 332 -14.08 -33.64 4.09
CA THR A 332 -12.77 -33.00 4.29
C THR A 332 -12.24 -33.25 5.71
N VAL A 333 -13.03 -32.95 6.74
CA VAL A 333 -12.58 -33.11 8.14
C VAL A 333 -12.36 -34.59 8.51
N PHE A 334 -13.20 -35.50 8.03
CA PHE A 334 -12.99 -36.93 8.29
C PHE A 334 -11.80 -37.53 7.53
N GLN A 335 -11.34 -36.90 6.44
CA GLN A 335 -10.11 -37.28 5.75
C GLN A 335 -8.87 -36.89 6.55
N ALA A 336 -8.92 -35.79 7.33
CA ALA A 336 -7.83 -35.39 8.22
C ALA A 336 -7.54 -36.45 9.31
N SER A 337 -8.53 -37.29 9.64
CA SER A 337 -8.42 -38.40 10.61
C SER A 337 -8.16 -37.95 12.05
N GLU A 338 -8.65 -36.77 12.43
CA GLU A 338 -8.45 -36.18 13.78
C GLU A 338 -9.68 -36.32 14.68
N TYR A 339 -10.82 -36.77 14.15
CA TYR A 339 -12.04 -36.95 14.95
C TYR A 339 -11.84 -37.94 16.10
N GLU A 340 -11.96 -37.45 17.34
CA GLU A 340 -11.88 -38.25 18.57
C GLU A 340 -10.59 -39.11 18.64
N ASP A 341 -9.48 -38.61 18.10
CA ASP A 341 -8.22 -39.35 17.97
C ASP A 341 -7.39 -39.41 19.28
N SER A 342 -7.82 -38.65 20.31
CA SER A 342 -7.16 -38.49 21.61
C SER A 342 -5.77 -37.81 21.54
N VAL A 343 -5.47 -37.07 20.47
CA VAL A 343 -4.29 -36.24 20.34
C VAL A 343 -4.70 -34.79 20.65
N PRO A 344 -4.27 -34.21 21.79
CA PRO A 344 -4.71 -32.86 22.15
C PRO A 344 -4.09 -31.78 21.27
N GLY A 345 -4.91 -30.84 20.81
CA GLY A 345 -4.47 -29.59 20.17
C GLY A 345 -3.93 -29.76 18.76
N ASN A 346 -4.33 -30.81 18.02
CA ASN A 346 -3.86 -31.04 16.66
C ASN A 346 -4.82 -30.57 15.56
N SER A 347 -6.01 -30.07 15.91
CA SER A 347 -7.00 -29.66 14.92
C SER A 347 -6.98 -28.18 14.60
N THR A 348 -7.29 -27.88 13.34
CA THR A 348 -7.50 -26.56 12.75
C THR A 348 -8.93 -26.45 12.25
N TRP A 349 -9.32 -25.28 11.74
CA TRP A 349 -10.59 -25.09 11.07
C TRP A 349 -10.84 -26.09 9.92
N GLU A 350 -9.82 -26.31 9.08
CA GLU A 350 -9.90 -27.21 7.93
C GLU A 350 -10.03 -28.69 8.37
N SER A 351 -9.46 -29.06 9.53
CA SER A 351 -9.53 -30.42 10.05
C SER A 351 -10.67 -30.67 11.06
N GLY A 352 -11.40 -29.63 11.47
CA GLY A 352 -12.69 -29.74 12.15
C GLY A 352 -12.84 -28.99 13.48
N ASP A 353 -11.85 -28.20 13.91
CA ASP A 353 -11.95 -27.34 15.11
C ASP A 353 -12.86 -26.13 14.85
N TRP A 354 -14.16 -26.39 14.85
CA TRP A 354 -15.17 -25.37 14.58
C TRP A 354 -15.57 -24.62 15.84
N ASN A 355 -15.39 -25.20 17.03
CA ASN A 355 -15.68 -24.55 18.30
C ASN A 355 -14.49 -23.71 18.83
N GLY A 356 -13.27 -23.92 18.32
CA GLY A 356 -12.08 -23.13 18.62
C GLY A 356 -11.31 -23.61 19.85
N ASP A 357 -11.38 -24.90 20.18
CA ASP A 357 -10.68 -25.50 21.31
C ASP A 357 -9.53 -26.43 20.92
N PHE A 358 -9.12 -26.38 19.65
CA PHE A 358 -7.97 -27.06 19.04
C PHE A 358 -8.10 -28.58 18.91
N ASP A 359 -9.29 -29.14 19.13
CA ASP A 359 -9.58 -30.57 19.02
C ASP A 359 -10.82 -30.78 18.14
N PHE A 360 -10.78 -31.68 17.15
CA PHE A 360 -12.00 -32.07 16.42
C PHE A 360 -12.70 -33.23 17.15
N ASP A 361 -13.81 -32.93 17.83
CA ASP A 361 -14.59 -33.95 18.53
C ASP A 361 -16.11 -33.77 18.39
N THR A 362 -16.88 -34.55 19.14
CA THR A 362 -18.35 -34.49 19.09
C THR A 362 -18.91 -33.10 19.43
N ARG A 363 -18.19 -32.28 20.20
CA ARG A 363 -18.58 -30.92 20.59
C ARG A 363 -18.58 -29.97 19.39
N ASP A 364 -17.65 -30.10 18.45
CA ASP A 364 -17.64 -29.34 17.19
C ASP A 364 -18.87 -29.62 16.35
N LEU A 365 -19.17 -30.92 16.16
CA LEU A 365 -20.35 -31.34 15.40
C LEU A 365 -21.63 -30.78 16.05
N VAL A 366 -21.76 -30.91 17.37
CA VAL A 366 -22.91 -30.38 18.09
C VAL A 366 -23.00 -28.86 17.97
N PHE A 367 -21.88 -28.16 18.08
CA PHE A 367 -21.79 -26.70 17.95
C PHE A 367 -22.27 -26.24 16.56
N VAL A 368 -21.70 -26.76 15.46
CA VAL A 368 -22.06 -26.30 14.11
C VAL A 368 -23.48 -26.69 13.69
N PHE A 369 -24.00 -27.84 14.16
CA PHE A 369 -25.39 -28.21 13.90
C PHE A 369 -26.39 -27.37 14.71
N GLN A 370 -25.97 -26.79 15.85
CA GLN A 370 -26.78 -25.81 16.58
C GLN A 370 -26.80 -24.44 15.89
N GLU A 371 -25.70 -24.04 15.25
CA GLU A 371 -25.63 -22.82 14.42
C GLU A 371 -26.53 -22.89 13.17
N GLY A 372 -26.84 -24.11 12.69
CA GLY A 372 -27.92 -24.35 11.72
C GLY A 372 -27.56 -24.07 10.25
N GLY A 373 -26.27 -24.03 9.89
CA GLY A 373 -25.80 -23.80 8.52
C GLY A 373 -25.80 -25.02 7.60
N TYR A 374 -25.91 -26.24 8.14
CA TYR A 374 -25.75 -27.46 7.35
C TYR A 374 -26.83 -27.62 6.26
N GLU A 375 -26.39 -27.78 5.01
CA GLU A 375 -27.25 -27.91 3.82
C GLU A 375 -28.23 -26.72 3.65
N ALA A 376 -27.90 -25.55 4.22
CA ALA A 376 -28.67 -24.32 4.05
C ALA A 376 -28.45 -23.65 2.67
N GLY A 377 -27.48 -24.15 1.90
CA GLY A 377 -27.01 -23.56 0.66
C GLY A 377 -26.04 -22.40 0.87
N PRO A 378 -25.53 -21.81 -0.21
CA PRO A 378 -24.43 -20.85 -0.12
C PRO A 378 -24.85 -19.60 0.62
N ARG A 379 -24.03 -19.19 1.58
CA ARG A 379 -24.15 -17.89 2.22
C ARG A 379 -23.62 -16.88 1.21
N ILE A 380 -24.52 -16.42 0.35
CA ILE A 380 -24.16 -15.46 -0.69
C ILE A 380 -23.67 -14.21 0.03
N ALA A 381 -22.43 -13.82 -0.24
CA ALA A 381 -21.96 -12.48 0.01
C ALA A 381 -23.04 -11.51 -0.47
N ALA A 382 -23.75 -10.85 0.45
CA ALA A 382 -24.67 -9.80 0.04
C ALA A 382 -23.82 -8.88 -0.82
N ASN A 383 -24.08 -8.84 -2.14
CA ASN A 383 -23.28 -8.11 -3.12
C ASN A 383 -22.74 -6.90 -2.39
N SER A 384 -21.42 -6.81 -2.22
CA SER A 384 -20.85 -5.54 -1.85
C SER A 384 -21.50 -4.58 -2.83
N VAL A 385 -22.40 -3.74 -2.31
CA VAL A 385 -22.79 -2.53 -3.00
C VAL A 385 -21.42 -1.98 -3.36
N PRO A 386 -21.10 -1.69 -4.63
CA PRO A 386 -19.94 -0.88 -4.88
C PRO A 386 -20.20 0.37 -4.04
N GLU A 387 -19.56 0.45 -2.87
CA GLU A 387 -19.25 1.70 -2.22
C GLU A 387 -18.83 2.56 -3.42
N PRO A 388 -19.53 3.67 -3.72
CA PRO A 388 -19.17 4.45 -4.87
C PRO A 388 -17.70 4.77 -4.67
N HIS A 389 -16.83 4.09 -5.44
CA HIS A 389 -15.43 4.44 -5.47
C HIS A 389 -15.47 5.93 -5.68
N SER A 390 -14.94 6.67 -4.72
CA SER A 390 -14.61 8.08 -4.90
C SER A 390 -13.81 8.11 -6.19
N ALA A 391 -14.52 8.45 -7.26
CA ALA A 391 -14.08 8.18 -8.62
C ALA A 391 -13.00 9.21 -8.94
N ILE A 392 -11.74 8.88 -8.64
CA ILE A 392 -10.57 9.61 -9.15
C ILE A 392 -9.50 8.56 -9.54
N HIS A 393 -9.64 8.13 -10.79
CA HIS A 393 -8.59 7.81 -11.77
C HIS A 393 -7.57 6.70 -11.49
N THR A 394 -7.89 5.50 -11.99
CA THR A 394 -6.94 4.71 -12.77
C THR A 394 -7.20 5.01 -14.25
N PHE A 395 -6.37 5.83 -14.89
CA PHE A 395 -6.38 5.97 -16.35
C PHE A 395 -5.56 4.82 -16.96
N VAL A 396 -6.23 3.78 -17.46
CA VAL A 396 -5.66 2.88 -18.47
C VAL A 396 -6.08 3.41 -19.85
N LEU A 397 -5.17 4.11 -20.51
CA LEU A 397 -5.37 4.64 -21.87
C LEU A 397 -5.00 3.57 -22.90
N CYS A 398 -5.91 2.65 -23.18
CA CYS A 398 -5.71 1.66 -24.25
C CYS A 398 -6.18 2.23 -25.60
N GLY A 399 -5.23 2.69 -26.41
CA GLY A 399 -5.48 3.13 -27.79
C GLY A 399 -5.62 1.96 -28.75
N ILE A 400 -6.82 1.73 -29.27
CA ILE A 400 -7.01 0.90 -30.48
C ILE A 400 -7.83 1.69 -31.51
N VAL A 401 -7.13 2.16 -32.53
CA VAL A 401 -7.72 2.66 -33.78
C VAL A 401 -8.13 1.46 -34.63
N ILE A 402 -9.43 1.18 -34.73
CA ILE A 402 -9.98 0.40 -35.86
C ILE A 402 -10.96 1.30 -36.62
N ARG A 403 -10.49 1.79 -37.78
CA ARG A 403 -11.36 2.27 -38.85
C ARG A 403 -12.10 1.05 -39.41
N LEU A 404 -13.43 1.11 -39.52
CA LEU A 404 -14.17 0.55 -40.65
C LEU A 404 -15.56 1.19 -40.73
N ALA A 405 -15.88 1.66 -41.94
CA ALA A 405 -17.03 2.49 -42.28
C ALA A 405 -18.35 1.70 -42.38
N THR A 406 -19.48 2.35 -42.12
CA THR A 406 -20.69 2.14 -42.95
C THR A 406 -21.58 3.39 -43.06
N LYS A 407 -21.89 3.72 -44.32
CA LYS A 407 -22.92 4.67 -44.79
C LYS A 407 -24.28 4.42 -44.13
N LYS A 408 -24.99 5.50 -43.77
CA LYS A 408 -26.46 5.53 -43.94
C LYS A 408 -26.95 6.93 -44.32
N ARG A 409 -27.53 7.01 -45.53
CA ARG A 409 -28.32 8.12 -46.06
C ARG A 409 -29.54 8.34 -45.15
N SER A 410 -29.83 9.57 -44.74
CA SER A 410 -31.18 9.99 -44.36
C SER A 410 -31.80 10.77 -45.52
N ARG A 411 -33.02 10.35 -45.88
CA ARG A 411 -33.89 10.97 -46.90
C ARG A 411 -35.29 10.97 -46.29
N GLN A 412 -35.79 12.14 -45.92
CA GLN A 412 -37.18 12.52 -45.66
C GLN A 412 -37.10 13.96 -45.16
N GLY A 413 -37.77 14.97 -45.70
CA GLY A 413 -38.97 15.01 -46.51
C GLY A 413 -39.85 16.09 -45.90
N THR A 414 -39.71 17.34 -46.35
CA THR A 414 -40.53 18.48 -45.90
C THR A 414 -41.10 19.22 -47.11
N VAL A 415 -42.42 19.17 -47.20
CA VAL A 415 -43.35 19.91 -48.08
C VAL A 415 -44.54 20.15 -47.13
N SER A 416 -45.16 21.33 -46.95
CA SER A 416 -45.33 22.52 -47.78
C SER A 416 -45.89 23.69 -46.95
N ASN A 417 -45.54 24.90 -47.40
CA ASN A 417 -46.36 26.12 -47.59
C ASN A 417 -47.25 26.68 -46.49
N VAL A 418 -47.03 27.96 -46.16
CA VAL A 418 -48.04 29.04 -46.30
C VAL A 418 -47.34 30.34 -46.75
N ASP A 419 -47.80 30.87 -47.89
CA ASP A 419 -47.52 32.20 -48.46
C ASP A 419 -48.31 33.30 -47.72
N PHE A 420 -47.86 34.56 -47.75
CA PHE A 420 -48.62 35.68 -48.33
C PHE A 420 -47.82 37.02 -48.24
N ARG A 421 -47.45 37.50 -49.44
CA ARG A 421 -47.26 38.89 -49.92
C ARG A 421 -46.21 39.81 -49.31
#